data_AF-A0A7X7JRQ2-F1
#
_entry.id   AF-A0A7X7JRQ2-F1
#
_cell.length_a   1.000
_cell.length_b   1.000
_cell.length_c   1.000
_cell.angle_alpha   90.00
_cell.angle_beta   90.00
_cell.angle_gamma   90.00
#
_symmetry.space_group_name_H-M   'P 1'
#
loop_
_entity.id
_entity.type
_entity.pdbx_description
1 polymer ?
#
loop_
_entity_poly.entity_id
_entity_poly.type
_entity_poly.pdbx_seq_one_letter_code
_entity_poly.pdbx_strand_id
1 'polypeptide(L)' 'MNATEIIGKRALDRDANALGKVIDMEVDPSTWAVSHITVKMGLIKKATVTIDMIDKVGDEVFLKVTKDQL' A
#
# COMPACT_ATOMS: atom_id res chain seq x y z
N MET A 1 11.77 8.32 6.41
CA MET A 1 10.67 7.42 6.79
C MET A 1 11.25 6.05 7.06
N ASN A 2 10.89 5.44 8.18
CA ASN A 2 11.20 4.04 8.46
C ASN A 2 10.13 3.16 7.79
N ALA A 3 10.52 2.01 7.21
CA ALA A 3 9.59 1.11 6.54
C ALA A 3 8.44 0.65 7.46
N THR A 4 8.70 0.50 8.76
CA THR A 4 7.68 0.13 9.75
C THR A 4 6.62 1.22 9.96
N GLU A 5 6.93 2.49 9.70
CA GLU A 5 5.99 3.61 9.82
C GLU A 5 4.87 3.54 8.78
N ILE A 6 5.03 2.77 7.70
CA ILE A 6 3.99 2.65 6.68
C ILE A 6 2.80 1.81 7.18
N ILE A 7 3.04 0.88 8.10
CA ILE A 7 2.01 0.02 8.67
C ILE A 7 1.00 0.88 9.43
N GLY A 8 -0.28 0.69 9.14
CA GLY A 8 -1.38 1.47 9.70
C GLY A 8 -1.72 2.76 8.96
N LYS A 9 -0.87 3.24 8.04
CA LYS A 9 -1.20 4.38 7.18
C LYS A 9 -2.39 4.06 6.27
N ARG A 10 -3.17 5.09 5.96
CA ARG A 10 -4.28 4.98 4.99
C ARG A 10 -3.70 4.92 3.58
N ALA A 11 -4.28 4.05 2.76
CA ALA A 11 -4.00 3.97 1.34
C ALA A 11 -5.12 4.66 0.56
N LEU A 12 -4.74 5.52 -0.38
CA LEU A 12 -5.62 6.24 -1.29
C LEU A 12 -5.33 5.82 -2.73
N ASP A 13 -6.37 5.77 -3.55
CA ASP A 13 -6.20 5.60 -5.00
C ASP A 13 -5.81 6.93 -5.68
N ARG A 14 -5.56 6.89 -7.00
CA ARG A 14 -5.17 8.09 -7.77
C ARG A 14 -6.19 9.23 -7.75
N ASP A 15 -7.45 8.93 -7.45
CA ASP A 15 -8.54 9.90 -7.38
C ASP A 15 -8.79 10.33 -5.92
N ALA A 16 -7.85 10.02 -5.02
CA ALA A 16 -7.88 10.30 -3.59
C ALA A 16 -9.02 9.60 -2.81
N ASN A 17 -9.57 8.52 -3.34
CA ASN A 17 -10.54 7.70 -2.62
C ASN A 17 -9.83 6.84 -1.57
N ALA A 18 -10.39 6.78 -0.37
CA ALA A 18 -9.88 5.93 0.69
C ALA A 18 -10.14 4.44 0.38
N LEU A 19 -9.05 3.68 0.27
CA LEU A 19 -9.10 2.24 0.01
C LEU A 19 -9.12 1.43 1.31
N GLY A 20 -8.29 1.83 2.27
CA GLY A 20 -8.05 1.02 3.45
C GLY A 20 -6.81 1.43 4.22
N LYS A 21 -6.26 0.49 5.01
CA LYS A 21 -5.00 0.68 5.73
C LYS A 21 -3.97 -0.35 5.32
N VAL A 22 -2.70 0.03 5.32
CA VAL A 22 -1.60 -0.92 5.18
C VAL A 22 -1.54 -1.78 6.45
N ILE A 23 -1.52 -3.10 6.28
CA ILE A 23 -1.49 -4.06 7.39
C ILE A 23 -0.27 -4.99 7.36
N ASP A 24 0.43 -5.04 6.23
CA ASP A 24 1.60 -5.90 6.07
C ASP A 24 2.54 -5.37 4.98
N MET A 25 3.77 -5.85 4.99
CA MET A 25 4.83 -5.53 4.04
C MET A 25 5.67 -6.77 3.74
N GLU A 26 5.91 -7.04 2.46
CA GLU A 26 6.77 -8.13 2.03
C GLU A 26 8.14 -7.58 1.59
N VAL A 27 9.20 -8.24 2.04
CA VAL A 27 10.58 -7.95 1.67
C VAL A 27 11.10 -9.07 0.78
N ASP A 28 11.65 -8.72 -0.36
CA ASP A 28 12.36 -9.66 -1.22
C ASP A 28 13.71 -10.02 -0.56
N PRO A 29 13.94 -11.28 -0.17
CA PRO A 29 15.15 -11.69 0.54
C PRO A 29 16.41 -11.67 -0.34
N SER A 30 16.27 -11.61 -1.66
CA SER A 30 17.40 -11.54 -2.59
C SER A 30 17.95 -10.12 -2.73
N THR A 31 17.06 -9.11 -2.68
CA THR A 31 17.40 -7.69 -2.85
C THR A 31 17.35 -6.89 -1.55
N TRP A 32 16.75 -7.45 -0.50
CA TRP A 32 16.43 -6.78 0.76
C TRP A 32 15.53 -5.54 0.59
N ALA A 33 14.85 -5.43 -0.55
CA ALA A 33 13.94 -4.35 -0.85
C ALA A 33 12.49 -4.74 -0.53
N VAL A 34 11.68 -3.75 -0.18
CA VAL A 34 10.22 -3.94 -0.07
C VAL A 34 9.66 -4.20 -1.47
N SER A 35 9.02 -5.35 -1.64
CA SER A 35 8.41 -5.75 -2.91
C SER A 35 6.93 -5.39 -2.98
N HIS A 36 6.21 -5.60 -1.88
CA HIS A 36 4.77 -5.39 -1.80
C HIS A 36 4.33 -4.84 -0.44
N ILE A 37 3.16 -4.23 -0.43
CA ILE A 37 2.38 -3.94 0.78
C ILE A 37 1.02 -4.61 0.69
N THR A 38 0.45 -5.00 1.83
CA THR A 38 -0.93 -5.46 1.90
C THR A 38 -1.83 -4.36 2.44
N VAL A 39 -2.87 -3.99 1.68
CA VAL A 39 -3.89 -3.03 2.08
C VAL A 39 -5.17 -3.77 2.46
N LYS A 40 -5.64 -3.59 3.70
CA LYS A 40 -6.95 -4.10 4.14
C LYS A 40 -8.05 -3.12 3.74
N MET A 41 -8.94 -3.55 2.85
CA MET A 41 -10.05 -2.77 2.29
C MET A 41 -11.38 -3.20 2.92
N GLY A 42 -11.77 -2.54 4.02
CA GLY A 42 -12.95 -2.94 4.80
C GLY A 42 -12.68 -4.14 5.72
N LEU A 43 -13.69 -4.97 5.97
CA LEU A 43 -13.57 -6.07 6.96
C LEU A 43 -12.85 -7.30 6.40
N ILE A 44 -13.16 -7.69 5.16
CA ILE A 44 -12.76 -8.97 4.56
C ILE A 44 -11.75 -8.78 3.42
N LYS A 45 -11.95 -7.80 2.54
CA LYS A 45 -11.11 -7.63 1.33
C LYS A 45 -9.70 -7.17 1.73
N LYS A 46 -8.70 -7.78 1.09
CA LYS A 46 -7.29 -7.36 1.14
C LYS A 46 -6.80 -7.23 -0.32
N ALA A 47 -5.90 -6.30 -0.56
CA ALA A 47 -5.21 -6.14 -1.83
C ALA A 47 -3.70 -6.17 -1.59
N THR A 48 -2.99 -6.94 -2.41
CA THR A 48 -1.53 -6.91 -2.48
C THR A 48 -1.15 -5.87 -3.51
N VAL A 49 -0.34 -4.90 -3.11
CA VAL A 49 0.07 -3.77 -3.93
C VAL A 49 1.58 -3.82 -4.10
N THR A 50 2.02 -3.94 -5.33
CA THR A 50 3.44 -3.89 -5.71
C THR A 50 3.99 -2.48 -5.56
N ILE A 51 5.30 -2.34 -5.32
CA ILE A 51 5.94 -1.02 -5.13
C ILE A 51 5.78 -0.09 -6.34
N ASP A 52 5.68 -0.62 -7.57
CA ASP A 52 5.50 0.16 -8.79
C ASP A 52 4.11 0.79 -8.91
N MET A 53 3.09 0.21 -8.26
CA MET A 53 1.76 0.80 -8.13
C MET A 53 1.69 1.95 -7.13
N ILE A 54 2.74 2.15 -6.31
CA ILE A 54 2.80 3.26 -5.35
C ILE A 54 3.31 4.52 -6.06
N ASP A 55 2.59 5.62 -5.88
CA ASP A 55 2.95 6.95 -6.39
C ASP A 55 3.84 7.71 -5.39
N LYS A 56 3.33 7.89 -4.17
CA LYS A 56 4.01 8.62 -3.10
C LYS A 56 3.65 8.04 -1.74
N VAL A 57 4.60 8.17 -0.80
CA VAL A 57 4.39 7.81 0.60
C VAL A 57 4.70 9.02 1.48
N GLY A 58 3.72 9.45 2.27
CA GLY A 58 3.83 10.52 3.25
C GLY A 58 3.00 10.20 4.48
N ASP A 59 2.08 11.08 4.86
CA ASP A 59 1.10 10.79 5.91
C ASP A 59 0.17 9.63 5.52
N GLU A 60 -0.17 9.58 4.23
CA GLU A 60 -0.92 8.51 3.56
C GLU A 60 -0.08 7.90 2.42
N VAL A 61 -0.50 6.73 1.96
CA VAL A 61 0.09 6.02 0.80
C VAL A 61 -0.80 6.28 -0.40
N PHE A 62 -0.28 6.88 -1.47
CA PHE A 62 -1.03 7.12 -2.69
C PHE A 62 -0.65 6.11 -3.76
N LEU A 63 -1.65 5.56 -4.42
CA LEU A 63 -1.47 4.60 -5.51
C LEU A 63 -1.69 5.25 -6.87
N LYS A 64 -1.02 4.74 -7.90
CA LYS A 64 -1.14 5.18 -9.30
C LYS A 64 -2.40 4.66 -9.99
N VAL A 65 -3.08 3.70 -9.36
CA VAL A 65 -4.23 2.98 -9.90
C VAL A 65 -5.53 3.43 -9.20
N THR A 66 -6.68 3.18 -9.82
CA THR A 66 -7.99 3.37 -9.20
C THR A 66 -8.37 2.14 -8.36
N LYS A 67 -9.37 2.30 -7.48
CA LYS A 67 -9.94 1.20 -6.69
C LYS A 67 -10.36 -0.03 -7.51
N ASP A 68 -10.87 0.18 -8.73
CA ASP A 68 -11.38 -0.90 -9.58
C ASP A 68 -10.27 -1.72 -10.26
N GLN A 69 -9.05 -1.18 -10.25
CA GLN A 69 -7.84 -1.84 -10.74
C GLN A 69 -7.10 -2.63 -9.64
N LEU A 70 -7.67 -2.69 -8.42
CA LEU A 70 -7.13 -3.36 -7.22
C LEU A 70 -7.92 -4.61 -6.77
#